data_AF-A0A3A4JV58-F1
#
_entry.id   AF-A0A3A4JV58-F1
#
_cell.length_a   1.000
_cell.length_b   1.000
_cell.length_c   1.000
_cell.angle_alpha   90.00
_cell.angle_beta   90.00
_cell.angle_gamma   90.00
#
_symmetry.space_group_name_H-M   'P 1'
#
loop_
_entity.id
_entity.type
_entity.pdbx_description
1 polymer ?
#
loop_
_entity_poly.entity_id
_entity_poly.type
_entity_poly.pdbx_seq_one_letter_code
_entity_poly.pdbx_strand_id
1 'polypeptide(L)'
;MSAVWAIAWMMVAASAAVGPLASNPSPSLLPVLLLPVEGDLTTEQRQTLTQRLEDALFGYTRLAVYTQSEFAHQIGWERQQKRLECQFPADCAAALKATLGISHEVKLALVPLADGRLHLKLNLIVADEGREFVQAIPEFDAAPVLIDNMIPDLIGEPTGLSYEQGVVRIASFPMGAAVSIGGRPLGRTPLSYAAKGGETLDIKVEREGHPPVKERVTIRRGAVARVFADLVTRQGQLLVDSLPPGASVKLDGRPAGTTPLVLDGILTGEHRVELSMPPYPDVSYNVKIAADDVARVRHGFVPETGTLVVGQPADDKGDPIEIFINNQKVAETLYRADLAPGEYLVHIVRRGSNTYEKKVTIRPGETVELRPALEGGLSLMPGQVAGQEPDYRPGGFTLALGALALGFGIFLEFEAQRHYDNAAGMTSDDSDRDGEERNGLYSRIGGGISMGLGSAAVIAGTVLLILPPAKNIAITPEYDAGRQQAMLRLKAAF
;
A
#
# COMPACT_ATOMS: atom_id res chain seq x y z
N MET A 1 62.32 -24.78 -45.31
CA MET A 1 62.03 -26.23 -45.29
C MET A 1 62.66 -26.76 -44.00
N SER A 2 61.84 -27.02 -42.97
CA SER A 2 61.47 -28.38 -42.48
C SER A 2 62.63 -29.08 -41.74
N ALA A 3 62.51 -29.57 -40.49
CA ALA A 3 61.37 -29.78 -39.57
C ALA A 3 61.86 -29.50 -38.10
N VAL A 4 61.09 -29.31 -37.00
CA VAL A 4 59.88 -29.99 -36.46
C VAL A 4 60.19 -31.46 -36.11
N TRP A 5 60.07 -31.97 -34.87
CA TRP A 5 59.57 -31.52 -33.54
C TRP A 5 60.18 -32.48 -32.45
N ALA A 6 60.11 -32.33 -31.11
CA ALA A 6 59.68 -31.30 -30.14
C ALA A 6 60.14 -31.73 -28.69
N ILE A 7 59.48 -31.24 -27.64
CA ILE A 7 59.50 -31.69 -26.21
C ILE A 7 60.76 -31.35 -25.39
N ALA A 8 60.77 -30.14 -24.80
CA ALA A 8 61.34 -29.80 -23.50
C ALA A 8 60.72 -28.46 -23.02
N TRP A 9 61.03 -28.03 -21.78
CA TRP A 9 60.51 -26.85 -21.05
C TRP A 9 59.10 -27.05 -20.45
N MET A 10 58.81 -26.69 -19.20
CA MET A 10 59.62 -26.08 -18.12
C MET A 10 59.17 -26.58 -16.74
N MET A 11 60.11 -26.76 -15.80
CA MET A 11 59.88 -26.49 -14.38
C MET A 11 60.39 -25.09 -14.06
N VAL A 12 59.80 -24.40 -13.07
CA VAL A 12 60.51 -23.54 -12.10
C VAL A 12 59.53 -23.08 -11.00
N ALA A 13 60.03 -23.03 -9.75
CA ALA A 13 59.51 -22.33 -8.56
C ALA A 13 58.02 -22.50 -8.16
N ALA A 14 57.81 -23.19 -7.04
CA ALA A 14 56.71 -22.88 -6.13
C ALA A 14 57.09 -21.70 -5.21
N SER A 15 56.11 -20.91 -4.79
CA SER A 15 56.19 -20.08 -3.58
C SER A 15 54.80 -20.00 -2.92
N ALA A 16 54.76 -19.84 -1.61
CA ALA A 16 53.54 -20.09 -0.84
C ALA A 16 52.58 -18.90 -0.81
N ALA A 17 51.32 -19.16 -1.13
CA ALA A 17 50.18 -18.30 -0.80
C ALA A 17 49.17 -19.13 0.01
N VAL A 18 49.29 -19.09 1.35
CA VAL A 18 48.28 -19.69 2.24
C VAL A 18 47.07 -18.77 2.28
N GLY A 19 46.14 -18.97 1.35
CA GLY A 19 44.82 -18.36 1.41
C GLY A 19 44.06 -18.83 2.66
N PRO A 20 43.17 -18.01 3.23
CA PRO A 20 42.35 -18.42 4.36
C PRO A 20 41.49 -19.63 3.99
N LEU A 21 41.26 -20.50 4.97
CA LEU A 21 40.55 -21.78 4.83
C LEU A 21 39.27 -21.63 3.99
N ALA A 22 39.16 -22.46 2.94
CA ALA A 22 37.93 -22.60 2.19
C ALA A 22 36.77 -22.88 3.16
N SER A 23 35.63 -22.24 2.93
CA SER A 23 34.43 -22.43 3.73
C SER A 23 34.08 -23.91 3.81
N ASN A 24 33.99 -24.46 5.04
CA ASN A 24 33.35 -25.76 5.25
C ASN A 24 32.02 -25.77 4.49
N PRO A 25 31.80 -26.70 3.54
CA PRO A 25 30.49 -26.83 2.94
C PRO A 25 29.49 -27.17 4.06
N SER A 26 28.43 -26.38 4.20
CA SER A 26 27.31 -26.75 5.07
C SER A 26 26.88 -28.18 4.70
N PRO A 27 26.65 -29.07 5.69
CA PRO A 27 26.19 -30.43 5.38
C PRO A 27 24.93 -30.32 4.52
N SER A 28 24.93 -31.02 3.38
CA SER A 28 23.85 -30.96 2.40
C SER A 28 22.51 -31.27 3.07
N LEU A 29 21.58 -30.32 3.02
CA LEU A 29 20.23 -30.52 3.52
C LEU A 29 19.56 -31.65 2.73
N LEU A 30 18.86 -32.54 3.42
CA LEU A 30 18.09 -33.62 2.83
C LEU A 30 16.69 -33.09 2.47
N PRO A 31 16.32 -32.99 1.17
CA PRO A 31 15.02 -32.46 0.76
C PRO A 31 13.93 -33.54 0.91
N VAL A 32 13.01 -33.31 1.85
CA VAL A 32 11.94 -34.23 2.23
C VAL A 32 10.58 -33.58 1.98
N LEU A 33 9.71 -34.22 1.19
CA LEU A 33 8.31 -33.80 1.03
C LEU A 33 7.41 -34.57 2.00
N LEU A 34 6.53 -33.85 2.70
CA LEU A 34 5.46 -34.45 3.50
C LEU A 34 4.26 -34.77 2.61
N LEU A 35 3.82 -36.03 2.63
CA LEU A 35 2.56 -36.45 2.00
C LEU A 35 1.39 -36.30 2.99
N PRO A 36 0.13 -36.15 2.52
CA PRO A 36 -1.04 -36.03 3.39
C PRO A 36 -1.17 -37.22 4.36
N VAL A 37 -1.62 -36.95 5.58
CA VAL A 37 -1.88 -38.01 6.57
C VAL A 37 -3.11 -38.82 6.15
N GLU A 38 -2.90 -40.10 5.87
CA GLU A 38 -3.91 -41.04 5.40
C GLU A 38 -4.59 -41.79 6.55
N GLY A 39 -5.79 -42.33 6.26
CA GLY A 39 -6.61 -43.05 7.23
C GLY A 39 -8.05 -42.52 7.27
N ASP A 40 -8.93 -43.31 7.87
CA ASP A 40 -10.27 -42.88 8.26
C ASP A 40 -10.14 -42.01 9.52
N LEU A 41 -10.10 -40.70 9.30
CA LEU A 41 -9.73 -39.68 10.29
C LEU A 41 -10.64 -38.47 10.12
N THR A 42 -11.09 -37.91 11.25
CA THR A 42 -11.75 -36.59 11.24
C THR A 42 -10.76 -35.50 10.81
N THR A 43 -11.28 -34.34 10.39
CA THR A 43 -10.46 -33.18 10.02
C THR A 43 -9.52 -32.76 11.16
N GLU A 44 -10.03 -32.76 12.39
CA GLU A 44 -9.26 -32.42 13.60
C GLU A 44 -8.15 -33.44 13.86
N GLN A 45 -8.46 -34.75 13.84
CA GLN A 45 -7.46 -35.81 13.99
C GLN A 45 -6.37 -35.72 12.92
N ARG A 46 -6.74 -35.52 11.65
CA ARG A 46 -5.80 -35.37 10.53
C ARG A 46 -4.92 -34.14 10.71
N GLN A 47 -5.49 -33.00 11.14
CA GLN A 47 -4.75 -31.79 11.44
C GLN A 47 -3.77 -31.99 12.60
N THR A 48 -4.19 -32.63 13.71
CA THR A 48 -3.34 -32.93 14.87
C THR A 48 -2.14 -33.80 14.49
N LEU A 49 -2.35 -34.89 13.74
CA LEU A 49 -1.25 -35.74 13.28
C LEU A 49 -0.34 -35.03 12.27
N THR A 50 -0.90 -34.21 11.38
CA THR A 50 -0.13 -33.42 10.40
C THR A 50 0.76 -32.41 11.11
N GLN A 51 0.21 -31.64 12.06
CA GLN A 51 0.98 -30.67 12.84
C GLN A 51 2.06 -31.36 13.69
N ARG A 52 1.78 -32.52 14.29
CA ARG A 52 2.79 -33.24 15.08
C ARG A 52 3.92 -33.78 14.21
N LEU A 53 3.60 -34.34 13.05
CA LEU A 53 4.59 -34.81 12.07
C LEU A 53 5.46 -33.65 11.55
N GLU A 54 4.85 -32.51 11.26
CA GLU A 54 5.55 -31.27 10.91
C GLU A 54 6.49 -30.82 12.03
N ASP A 55 5.98 -30.57 13.24
CA ASP A 55 6.80 -30.06 14.34
C ASP A 55 7.95 -31.01 14.72
N ALA A 56 7.73 -32.33 14.64
CA ALA A 56 8.79 -33.33 14.83
C ALA A 56 9.88 -33.25 13.75
N LEU A 57 9.51 -33.24 12.47
CA LEU A 57 10.47 -33.20 11.35
C LEU A 57 11.16 -31.84 11.22
N PHE A 58 10.45 -30.75 11.51
CA PHE A 58 10.99 -29.40 11.51
C PHE A 58 12.08 -29.21 12.58
N GLY A 59 12.09 -30.03 13.63
CA GLY A 59 13.17 -30.05 14.63
C GLY A 59 14.55 -30.46 14.09
N TYR A 60 14.61 -31.13 12.94
CA TYR A 60 15.86 -31.63 12.35
C TYR A 60 16.48 -30.60 11.40
N THR A 61 17.54 -29.92 11.84
CA THR A 61 18.24 -28.88 11.07
C THR A 61 18.93 -29.36 9.80
N ARG A 62 19.05 -30.68 9.60
CA ARG A 62 19.56 -31.29 8.36
C ARG A 62 18.48 -31.57 7.31
N LEU A 63 17.19 -31.42 7.66
CA LEU A 63 16.11 -31.60 6.71
C LEU A 63 15.68 -30.27 6.08
N ALA A 64 15.56 -30.24 4.76
CA ALA A 64 14.78 -29.26 4.04
C ALA A 64 13.37 -29.83 3.88
N VAL A 65 12.50 -29.60 4.86
CA VAL A 65 11.14 -30.16 4.88
C VAL A 65 10.19 -29.28 4.08
N TYR A 66 9.60 -29.83 3.01
CA TYR A 66 8.57 -29.23 2.16
C TYR A 66 7.20 -29.74 2.62
N THR A 67 6.23 -28.86 2.91
CA THR A 67 4.86 -29.32 3.20
C THR A 67 4.07 -29.53 1.91
N GLN A 68 3.03 -30.38 1.95
CA GLN A 68 2.18 -30.62 0.78
C GLN A 68 1.51 -29.33 0.28
N SER A 69 1.11 -28.42 1.19
CA SER A 69 0.42 -27.18 0.85
C SER A 69 1.34 -26.17 0.16
N GLU A 70 2.57 -25.98 0.67
CA GLU A 70 3.60 -25.16 0.03
C GLU A 70 3.97 -25.70 -1.35
N PHE A 71 4.15 -27.02 -1.45
CA PHE A 71 4.53 -27.70 -2.68
C PHE A 71 3.43 -27.60 -3.75
N ALA A 72 2.16 -27.80 -3.38
CA ALA A 72 1.02 -27.60 -4.28
C ALA A 72 0.90 -26.14 -4.75
N HIS A 73 1.17 -25.16 -3.87
CA HIS A 73 1.17 -23.74 -4.24
C HIS A 73 2.31 -23.42 -5.22
N GLN A 74 3.51 -23.99 -5.01
CA GLN A 74 4.64 -23.85 -5.94
C GLN A 74 4.36 -24.46 -7.32
N ILE A 75 3.65 -25.61 -7.41
CA ILE A 75 3.19 -26.16 -8.70
C ILE A 75 2.31 -25.13 -9.44
N GLY A 76 1.33 -24.54 -8.74
CA GLY A 76 0.45 -23.53 -9.32
C GLY A 76 1.22 -22.34 -9.90
N TRP A 77 2.19 -21.84 -9.13
CA TRP A 77 3.05 -20.71 -9.52
C TRP A 77 3.93 -21.03 -10.73
N GLU A 78 4.68 -22.15 -10.72
CA GLU A 78 5.58 -22.46 -11.83
C GLU A 78 4.83 -22.74 -13.14
N ARG A 79 3.59 -23.25 -13.08
CA ARG A 79 2.70 -23.37 -14.24
C ARG A 79 2.24 -22.00 -14.74
N GLN A 80 1.86 -21.08 -13.83
CA GLN A 80 1.50 -19.70 -14.19
C GLN A 80 2.65 -18.94 -14.86
N GLN A 81 3.90 -19.14 -14.37
CA GLN A 81 5.11 -18.59 -14.96
C GLN A 81 5.57 -19.30 -16.26
N LYS A 82 4.86 -20.35 -16.71
CA LYS A 82 5.24 -21.21 -17.85
C LYS A 82 6.64 -21.85 -17.70
N ARG A 83 7.05 -22.12 -16.45
CA ARG A 83 8.32 -22.76 -16.09
C ARG A 83 8.17 -24.26 -15.80
N LEU A 84 6.93 -24.75 -15.67
CA LEU A 84 6.58 -26.15 -15.45
C LEU A 84 5.54 -26.60 -16.48
N GLU A 85 6.00 -27.33 -17.51
CA GLU A 85 5.12 -27.95 -18.51
C GLU A 85 4.72 -29.36 -18.05
N CYS A 86 3.44 -29.55 -17.74
CA CYS A 86 2.89 -30.81 -17.24
C CYS A 86 1.37 -30.88 -17.51
N GLN A 87 0.89 -32.08 -17.86
CA GLN A 87 -0.52 -32.32 -18.19
C GLN A 87 -1.31 -32.81 -16.97
N PHE A 88 -0.79 -33.84 -16.28
CA PHE A 88 -1.45 -34.44 -15.12
C PHE A 88 -0.81 -33.99 -13.80
N PRO A 89 -1.56 -33.96 -12.67
CA PRO A 89 -1.03 -33.53 -11.38
C PRO A 89 0.19 -34.34 -10.90
N ALA A 90 0.25 -35.63 -11.24
CA ALA A 90 1.38 -36.50 -10.93
C ALA A 90 2.66 -36.05 -11.65
N ASP A 91 2.59 -35.77 -12.95
CA ASP A 91 3.73 -35.26 -13.74
C ASP A 91 4.22 -33.92 -13.17
N CYS A 92 3.29 -33.02 -12.83
CA CYS A 92 3.62 -31.73 -12.23
C CYS A 92 4.37 -31.89 -10.91
N ALA A 93 3.93 -32.83 -10.06
CA ALA A 93 4.61 -33.15 -8.81
C ALA A 93 5.98 -33.81 -9.04
N ALA A 94 6.10 -34.75 -9.98
CA ALA A 94 7.36 -35.40 -10.31
C ALA A 94 8.40 -34.39 -10.85
N ALA A 95 8.00 -33.54 -11.79
CA ALA A 95 8.88 -32.53 -12.37
C ALA A 95 9.29 -31.44 -11.37
N LEU A 96 8.39 -31.02 -10.46
CA LEU A 96 8.77 -30.10 -9.39
C LEU A 96 9.66 -30.76 -8.32
N LYS A 97 9.40 -32.04 -7.95
CA LYS A 97 10.30 -32.80 -7.06
C LYS A 97 11.71 -32.86 -7.63
N ALA A 98 11.85 -33.23 -8.90
CA ALA A 98 13.14 -33.25 -9.60
C ALA A 98 13.82 -31.86 -9.62
N THR A 99 13.06 -30.80 -9.90
CA THR A 99 13.58 -29.41 -9.92
C THR A 99 14.09 -28.94 -8.55
N LEU A 100 13.47 -29.41 -7.46
CA LEU A 100 13.85 -29.08 -6.08
C LEU A 100 14.81 -30.11 -5.44
N GLY A 101 15.24 -31.13 -6.19
CA GLY A 101 16.09 -32.23 -5.71
C GLY A 101 15.42 -33.16 -4.70
N ILE A 102 14.10 -33.06 -4.51
CA ILE A 102 13.33 -33.87 -3.55
C ILE A 102 13.39 -35.34 -3.98
N SER A 103 14.02 -36.14 -3.13
CA SER A 103 14.29 -37.57 -3.33
C SER A 103 13.67 -38.45 -2.24
N HIS A 104 13.15 -37.82 -1.19
CA HIS A 104 12.63 -38.46 0.01
C HIS A 104 11.19 -37.97 0.26
N GLU A 105 10.27 -38.89 0.52
CA GLU A 105 8.88 -38.58 0.85
C GLU A 105 8.49 -39.25 2.17
N VAL A 106 7.97 -38.46 3.12
CA VAL A 106 7.48 -38.98 4.40
C VAL A 106 5.97 -39.06 4.36
N LYS A 107 5.44 -40.25 4.67
CA LYS A 107 4.01 -40.56 4.68
C LYS A 107 3.61 -41.16 6.02
N LEU A 108 2.60 -40.58 6.64
CA LEU A 108 1.98 -41.10 7.85
C LEU A 108 0.57 -41.61 7.53
N ALA A 109 0.21 -42.77 8.06
CA ALA A 109 -1.15 -43.30 7.96
C ALA A 109 -1.60 -43.91 9.30
N LEU A 110 -2.90 -43.81 9.59
CA LEU A 110 -3.54 -44.49 10.72
C LEU A 110 -4.63 -45.43 10.20
N VAL A 111 -4.50 -46.72 10.47
CA VAL A 111 -5.38 -47.77 9.90
C VAL A 111 -6.05 -48.57 11.03
N PRO A 112 -7.39 -48.67 11.09
CA PRO A 112 -8.07 -49.45 12.13
C PRO A 112 -7.86 -50.96 11.96
N LEU A 113 -7.82 -51.68 13.09
CA LEU A 113 -7.73 -53.14 13.16
C LEU A 113 -9.06 -53.77 13.57
N ALA A 114 -9.24 -55.04 13.20
CA ALA A 114 -10.40 -55.84 13.57
C ALA A 114 -10.52 -56.15 15.08
N ASP A 115 -9.46 -55.89 15.87
CA ASP A 115 -9.44 -56.02 17.33
C ASP A 115 -9.70 -54.69 18.06
N GLY A 116 -10.05 -53.62 17.32
CA GLY A 116 -10.37 -52.29 17.85
C GLY A 116 -9.16 -51.38 18.06
N ARG A 117 -7.93 -51.88 17.91
CA ARG A 117 -6.70 -51.06 17.96
C ARG A 117 -6.46 -50.35 16.63
N LEU A 118 -5.44 -49.49 16.58
CA LEU A 118 -5.03 -48.78 15.36
C LEU A 118 -3.57 -49.13 15.01
N HIS A 119 -3.26 -49.27 13.72
CA HIS A 119 -1.90 -49.31 13.18
C HIS A 119 -1.45 -47.90 12.78
N LEU A 120 -0.49 -47.35 13.53
CA LEU A 120 0.26 -46.17 13.14
C LEU A 120 1.39 -46.61 12.19
N LYS A 121 1.33 -46.15 10.94
CA LYS A 121 2.31 -46.44 9.89
C LYS A 121 3.07 -45.17 9.53
N LEU A 122 4.38 -45.16 9.75
CA LEU A 122 5.28 -44.08 9.34
C LEU A 122 6.25 -44.62 8.28
N ASN A 123 6.19 -44.05 7.08
CA ASN A 123 6.98 -44.46 5.93
C ASN A 123 7.94 -43.36 5.52
N LEU A 124 9.21 -43.71 5.31
CA LEU A 124 10.17 -42.91 4.55
C LEU A 124 10.40 -43.62 3.22
N ILE A 125 9.94 -42.99 2.14
CA ILE A 125 10.02 -43.48 0.77
C ILE A 125 11.22 -42.79 0.10
N VAL A 126 12.05 -43.55 -0.59
CA VAL A 126 13.26 -43.10 -1.29
C VAL A 126 13.27 -43.73 -2.68
N ALA A 127 12.91 -42.94 -3.70
CA ALA A 127 12.47 -43.45 -5.00
C ALA A 127 11.35 -44.51 -4.83
N ASP A 128 11.59 -45.76 -5.22
CA ASP A 128 10.61 -46.86 -5.14
C ASP A 128 10.83 -47.80 -3.94
N GLU A 129 11.90 -47.60 -3.15
CA GLU A 129 12.17 -48.34 -1.92
C GLU A 129 11.73 -47.53 -0.68
N GLY A 130 11.53 -48.19 0.46
CA GLY A 130 11.10 -47.48 1.66
C GLY A 130 11.32 -48.22 2.98
N ARG A 131 11.47 -47.43 4.05
CA ARG A 131 11.49 -47.89 5.43
C ARG A 131 10.12 -47.64 6.05
N GLU A 132 9.31 -48.69 6.21
CA GLU A 132 8.07 -48.63 6.98
C GLU A 132 8.32 -48.98 8.45
N PHE A 133 7.83 -48.13 9.35
CA PHE A 133 7.66 -48.42 10.77
C PHE A 133 6.17 -48.58 11.07
N VAL A 134 5.78 -49.72 11.62
CA VAL A 134 4.38 -50.02 12.00
C VAL A 134 4.31 -50.25 13.50
N GLN A 135 3.50 -49.46 14.20
CA GLN A 135 3.22 -49.65 15.62
C GLN A 135 1.72 -49.83 15.84
N ALA A 136 1.34 -50.88 16.58
CA ALA A 136 -0.03 -51.04 17.06
C ALA A 136 -0.23 -50.20 18.33
N ILE A 137 -1.28 -49.37 18.34
CA ILE A 137 -1.62 -48.42 19.40
C ILE A 137 -3.06 -48.67 19.89
N PRO A 138 -3.37 -48.44 21.17
CA PRO A 138 -4.71 -48.71 21.70
C PRO A 138 -5.77 -47.76 21.15
N GLU A 139 -5.43 -46.48 21.02
CA GLU A 139 -6.35 -45.40 20.66
C GLU A 139 -5.59 -44.24 20.00
N PHE A 140 -6.32 -43.25 19.46
CA PHE A 140 -5.75 -42.13 18.71
C PHE A 140 -4.71 -41.31 19.51
N ASP A 141 -4.97 -41.05 20.79
CA ASP A 141 -4.17 -40.15 21.63
C ASP A 141 -2.73 -40.65 21.88
N ALA A 142 -2.45 -41.93 21.64
CA ALA A 142 -1.10 -42.48 21.66
C ALA A 142 -0.28 -42.12 20.40
N ALA A 143 -0.92 -41.80 19.27
CA ALA A 143 -0.22 -41.55 18.01
C ALA A 143 0.71 -40.31 18.04
N PRO A 144 0.30 -39.12 18.55
CA PRO A 144 1.16 -37.95 18.59
C PRO A 144 2.48 -38.17 19.34
N VAL A 145 2.45 -38.94 20.43
CA VAL A 145 3.64 -39.26 21.26
C VAL A 145 4.54 -40.30 20.59
N LEU A 146 3.96 -41.24 19.84
CA LEU A 146 4.74 -42.26 19.14
C LEU A 146 5.45 -41.71 17.89
N ILE A 147 4.89 -40.71 17.21
CA ILE A 147 5.56 -40.01 16.10
C ILE A 147 6.95 -39.51 16.54
N ASP A 148 7.06 -38.82 17.68
CA ASP A 148 8.35 -38.28 18.16
C ASP A 148 9.42 -39.36 18.38
N ASN A 149 9.00 -40.55 18.79
CA ASN A 149 9.89 -41.68 19.06
C ASN A 149 10.27 -42.45 17.78
N MET A 150 9.39 -42.48 16.77
CA MET A 150 9.64 -43.19 15.50
C MET A 150 10.52 -42.37 14.53
N ILE A 151 10.49 -41.04 14.60
CA ILE A 151 11.20 -40.16 13.67
C ILE A 151 12.75 -40.26 13.76
N PRO A 152 13.39 -40.37 14.95
CA PRO A 152 14.83 -40.63 15.05
C PRO A 152 15.26 -41.91 14.32
N ASP A 153 14.52 -43.02 14.53
CA ASP A 153 14.81 -44.31 13.90
C ASP A 153 14.56 -44.26 12.38
N LEU A 154 13.55 -43.49 11.94
CA LEU A 154 13.22 -43.25 10.53
C LEU A 154 14.34 -42.50 9.79
N ILE A 155 14.89 -41.44 10.39
CA ILE A 155 15.95 -40.61 9.79
C ILE A 155 17.33 -41.27 9.96
N GLY A 156 17.55 -42.02 11.05
CA GLY A 156 18.87 -42.52 11.44
C GLY A 156 19.72 -41.48 12.18
N GLU A 157 19.12 -40.39 12.67
CA GLU A 157 19.79 -39.37 13.47
C GLU A 157 19.05 -39.14 14.80
N PRO A 158 19.74 -38.99 15.94
CA PRO A 158 19.11 -38.61 17.19
C PRO A 158 18.52 -37.19 17.10
N THR A 159 17.45 -36.92 17.85
CA THR A 159 16.87 -35.58 18.01
C THR A 159 17.92 -34.60 18.56
N GLY A 160 18.58 -33.86 17.68
CA GLY A 160 19.76 -33.02 17.99
C GLY A 160 19.49 -31.75 18.79
N LEU A 161 18.37 -31.66 19.52
CA LEU A 161 17.96 -30.46 20.27
C LEU A 161 18.21 -30.67 21.76
N SER A 162 19.16 -29.90 22.31
CA SER A 162 19.26 -29.73 23.75
C SER A 162 18.00 -29.05 24.29
N TYR A 163 17.61 -29.37 25.53
CA TYR A 163 16.53 -28.68 26.25
C TYR A 163 16.73 -27.15 26.34
N GLU A 164 17.98 -26.68 26.23
CA GLU A 164 18.34 -25.26 26.18
C GLU A 164 18.14 -24.59 24.80
N GLN A 165 17.80 -25.34 23.76
CA GLN A 165 17.64 -24.87 22.39
C GLN A 165 16.18 -24.85 21.94
N GLY A 166 15.92 -24.12 20.86
CA GLY A 166 14.72 -24.24 20.03
C GLY A 166 15.10 -24.15 18.56
N VAL A 167 14.12 -24.32 17.67
CA VAL A 167 14.32 -24.27 16.22
C VAL A 167 13.44 -23.19 15.61
N VAL A 168 13.91 -22.56 14.53
CA VAL A 168 13.05 -21.87 13.57
C VAL A 168 13.11 -22.58 12.22
N ARG A 169 11.94 -23.00 11.73
CA ARG A 169 11.78 -23.36 10.32
C ARG A 169 11.57 -22.09 9.51
N ILE A 170 12.33 -21.92 8.43
CA ILE A 170 12.27 -20.78 7.53
C ILE A 170 11.91 -21.30 6.13
N ALA A 171 10.70 -20.96 5.68
CA ALA A 171 10.18 -21.27 4.35
C ALA A 171 9.84 -19.99 3.58
N SER A 172 9.67 -20.10 2.26
CA SER A 172 9.25 -18.98 1.41
C SER A 172 8.38 -19.44 0.26
N PHE A 173 7.62 -18.49 -0.29
CA PHE A 173 6.98 -18.62 -1.59
C PHE A 173 7.38 -17.44 -2.48
N PRO A 174 7.85 -17.66 -3.71
CA PRO A 174 8.22 -18.96 -4.29
C PRO A 174 9.47 -19.58 -3.64
N MET A 175 9.54 -20.91 -3.64
CA MET A 175 10.52 -21.73 -2.87
C MET A 175 11.97 -21.60 -3.39
N GLY A 176 12.96 -21.81 -2.51
CA GLY A 176 14.39 -21.70 -2.86
C GLY A 176 14.99 -20.31 -2.70
N ALA A 177 14.31 -19.39 -2.01
CA ALA A 177 14.84 -18.07 -1.66
C ALA A 177 16.06 -18.17 -0.74
N ALA A 178 17.00 -17.23 -0.84
CA ALA A 178 18.19 -17.19 0.01
C ALA A 178 17.83 -16.73 1.42
N VAL A 179 18.46 -17.34 2.44
CA VAL A 179 18.23 -17.04 3.86
C VAL A 179 19.53 -16.55 4.50
N SER A 180 19.43 -15.47 5.26
CA SER A 180 20.51 -14.98 6.15
C SER A 180 19.96 -14.61 7.53
N ILE A 181 20.80 -14.74 8.56
CA ILE A 181 20.48 -14.42 9.96
C ILE A 181 21.59 -13.52 10.50
N GLY A 182 21.22 -12.34 11.03
CA GLY A 182 22.21 -11.34 11.47
C GLY A 182 23.17 -10.89 10.36
N GLY A 183 22.74 -10.97 9.10
CA GLY A 183 23.56 -10.70 7.90
C GLY A 183 24.46 -11.86 7.45
N ARG A 184 24.60 -12.94 8.23
CA ARG A 184 25.34 -14.15 7.83
C ARG A 184 24.47 -15.02 6.91
N PRO A 185 24.91 -15.38 5.69
CA PRO A 185 24.18 -16.31 4.83
C PRO A 185 24.16 -17.71 5.45
N LEU A 186 23.01 -18.39 5.33
CA LEU A 186 22.76 -19.69 5.95
C LEU A 186 22.43 -20.79 4.93
N GLY A 187 21.61 -20.49 3.91
CA GLY A 187 21.17 -21.48 2.93
C GLY A 187 20.02 -20.97 2.05
N ARG A 188 19.18 -21.89 1.56
CA ARG A 188 17.94 -21.59 0.83
C ARG A 188 16.73 -22.23 1.51
N THR A 189 15.55 -21.67 1.29
CA THR A 189 14.29 -22.21 1.82
C THR A 189 13.82 -23.48 1.08
N PRO A 190 13.14 -24.42 1.76
CA PRO A 190 12.90 -24.48 3.21
C PRO A 190 14.15 -24.98 3.96
N LEU A 191 14.43 -24.43 5.14
CA LEU A 191 15.44 -24.95 6.06
C LEU A 191 15.00 -24.81 7.52
N SER A 192 15.66 -25.54 8.42
CA SER A 192 15.51 -25.40 9.87
C SER A 192 16.81 -24.98 10.54
N TYR A 193 16.73 -24.02 11.46
CA TYR A 193 17.88 -23.47 12.19
C TYR A 193 17.70 -23.59 13.70
N ALA A 194 18.61 -24.29 14.38
CA ALA A 194 18.61 -24.40 15.83
C ALA A 194 19.39 -23.25 16.47
N ALA A 195 18.81 -22.64 17.50
CA ALA A 195 19.32 -21.50 18.25
C ALA A 195 19.03 -21.67 19.75
N LYS A 196 19.59 -20.82 20.60
CA LYS A 196 19.36 -20.91 22.04
C LYS A 196 17.96 -20.40 22.42
N GLY A 197 17.31 -21.02 23.39
CA GLY A 197 16.07 -20.49 23.95
C GLY A 197 16.29 -19.12 24.60
N GLY A 198 15.45 -18.15 24.23
CA GLY A 198 15.59 -16.74 24.58
C GLY A 198 16.38 -15.90 23.56
N GLU A 199 17.05 -16.53 22.60
CA GLU A 199 17.74 -15.83 21.52
C GLU A 199 16.74 -15.17 20.56
N THR A 200 17.06 -13.97 20.07
CA THR A 200 16.22 -13.25 19.10
C THR A 200 16.98 -13.11 17.79
N LEU A 201 16.43 -13.71 16.74
CA LEU A 201 17.04 -13.80 15.42
C LEU A 201 16.44 -12.74 14.49
N ASP A 202 17.29 -11.88 13.94
CA ASP A 202 16.95 -11.02 12.79
C ASP A 202 17.18 -11.81 11.50
N ILE A 203 16.10 -12.32 10.93
CA ILE A 203 16.07 -13.18 9.74
C ILE A 203 15.77 -12.31 8.51
N LYS A 204 16.51 -12.52 7.42
CA LYS A 204 16.25 -11.93 6.10
C LYS A 204 16.11 -13.05 5.07
N VAL A 205 15.02 -13.03 4.31
CA VAL A 205 14.75 -13.95 3.20
C VAL A 205 14.60 -13.15 1.92
N GLU A 206 15.31 -13.53 0.85
CA GLU A 206 15.35 -12.77 -0.39
C GLU A 206 15.47 -13.64 -1.65
N ARG A 207 14.94 -13.13 -2.77
CA ARG A 207 15.00 -13.78 -4.07
C ARG A 207 15.17 -12.71 -5.14
N GLU A 208 15.97 -13.01 -6.16
CA GLU A 208 16.13 -12.14 -7.32
C GLU A 208 14.78 -11.82 -7.97
N GLY A 209 14.53 -10.54 -8.26
CA GLY A 209 13.24 -10.04 -8.77
C GLY A 209 12.17 -9.75 -7.71
N HIS A 210 12.43 -10.01 -6.42
CA HIS A 210 11.44 -9.82 -5.34
C HIS A 210 12.00 -8.96 -4.19
N PRO A 211 11.16 -8.12 -3.53
CA PRO A 211 11.56 -7.43 -2.32
C PRO A 211 11.96 -8.39 -1.17
N PRO A 212 12.99 -8.08 -0.36
CA PRO A 212 13.44 -8.95 0.71
C PRO A 212 12.57 -8.82 1.97
N VAL A 213 12.00 -9.93 2.43
CA VAL A 213 11.32 -10.00 3.73
C VAL A 213 12.35 -10.00 4.86
N LYS A 214 12.09 -9.21 5.91
CA LYS A 214 12.86 -9.19 7.15
C LYS A 214 11.91 -9.46 8.31
N GLU A 215 12.27 -10.40 9.18
CA GLU A 215 11.43 -10.86 10.28
C GLU A 215 12.27 -11.08 11.54
N ARG A 216 11.72 -10.77 12.72
CA ARG A 216 12.40 -10.88 14.01
C ARG A 216 11.70 -11.91 14.88
N VAL A 217 12.40 -12.97 15.26
CA VAL A 217 11.81 -14.11 15.98
C VAL A 217 12.59 -14.42 17.25
N THR A 218 11.92 -14.41 18.39
CA THR A 218 12.48 -14.92 19.66
C THR A 218 12.21 -16.41 19.79
N ILE A 219 13.29 -17.19 19.90
CA ILE A 219 13.28 -18.65 19.98
C ILE A 219 12.88 -19.09 21.39
N ARG A 220 11.97 -20.06 21.51
CA ARG A 220 11.56 -20.66 22.79
C ARG A 220 12.23 -22.02 22.96
N ARG A 221 12.64 -22.35 24.19
CA ARG A 221 13.21 -23.67 24.53
C ARG A 221 12.23 -24.79 24.17
N GLY A 222 12.72 -25.87 23.58
CA GLY A 222 11.95 -27.06 23.21
C GLY A 222 10.87 -26.84 22.14
N ALA A 223 10.86 -25.70 21.45
CA ALA A 223 9.79 -25.33 20.52
C ALA A 223 10.31 -25.10 19.09
N VAL A 224 9.42 -25.34 18.12
CA VAL A 224 9.61 -24.97 16.71
C VAL A 224 8.85 -23.68 16.42
N ALA A 225 9.57 -22.60 16.18
CA ALA A 225 9.05 -21.41 15.53
C ALA A 225 8.93 -21.64 14.02
N ARG A 226 7.95 -20.99 13.37
CA ARG A 226 7.66 -21.13 11.94
C ARG A 226 7.69 -19.74 11.31
N VAL A 227 8.52 -19.53 10.28
CA VAL A 227 8.64 -18.30 9.50
C VAL A 227 8.28 -18.60 8.05
N PHE A 228 7.36 -17.81 7.48
CA PHE A 228 6.95 -17.92 6.10
C PHE A 228 7.09 -16.59 5.35
N ALA A 229 8.13 -16.51 4.54
CA ALA A 229 8.42 -15.36 3.70
C ALA A 229 7.72 -15.51 2.34
N ASP A 230 6.47 -15.08 2.22
CA ASP A 230 5.88 -14.84 0.92
C ASP A 230 6.50 -13.57 0.30
N LEU A 231 7.03 -13.71 -0.92
CA LEU A 231 7.78 -12.72 -1.68
C LEU A 231 7.00 -12.22 -2.93
N VAL A 232 5.73 -12.63 -3.08
CA VAL A 232 4.87 -12.30 -4.24
C VAL A 232 3.44 -11.90 -3.88
N THR A 233 2.87 -12.42 -2.79
CA THR A 233 1.51 -12.07 -2.33
C THR A 233 1.50 -11.01 -1.23
N ARG A 234 2.61 -10.79 -0.50
CA ARG A 234 2.75 -9.64 0.42
C ARG A 234 2.67 -8.36 -0.41
N GLN A 235 1.50 -7.73 -0.36
CA GLN A 235 1.13 -6.53 -1.09
C GLN A 235 0.47 -5.54 -0.13
N GLY A 236 0.57 -4.26 -0.46
CA GLY A 236 -0.14 -3.16 0.21
C GLY A 236 -0.78 -2.24 -0.81
N GLN A 237 -1.40 -1.18 -0.30
CA GLN A 237 -2.00 -0.12 -1.11
C GLN A 237 -1.14 1.15 -1.08
N LEU A 238 -1.15 1.91 -2.17
CA LEU A 238 -0.64 3.28 -2.21
C LEU A 238 -1.76 4.24 -2.63
N LEU A 239 -2.02 5.24 -1.79
CA LEU A 239 -2.91 6.35 -2.10
C LEU A 239 -2.08 7.62 -2.33
N VAL A 240 -2.31 8.29 -3.46
CA VAL A 240 -1.57 9.49 -3.89
C VAL A 240 -2.54 10.63 -4.16
N ASP A 241 -2.55 11.65 -3.29
CA ASP A 241 -3.32 12.89 -3.47
C ASP A 241 -2.39 14.03 -3.93
N SER A 242 -2.95 15.00 -4.66
CA SER A 242 -2.32 16.32 -4.79
C SER A 242 -3.32 17.46 -4.74
N LEU A 243 -2.83 18.65 -4.41
CA LEU A 243 -3.56 19.91 -4.54
C LEU A 243 -2.78 20.86 -5.49
N PRO A 244 -3.37 21.32 -6.60
CA PRO A 244 -4.64 20.85 -7.17
C PRO A 244 -4.58 19.36 -7.59
N PRO A 245 -5.73 18.71 -7.82
CA PRO A 245 -5.79 17.35 -8.35
C PRO A 245 -5.39 17.30 -9.84
N GLY A 246 -5.12 16.11 -10.37
CA GLY A 246 -4.76 15.89 -11.77
C GLY A 246 -3.26 15.80 -12.06
N ALA A 247 -2.39 15.71 -11.04
CA ALA A 247 -0.96 15.47 -11.24
C ALA A 247 -0.74 14.07 -11.80
N SER A 248 0.15 13.93 -12.79
CA SER A 248 0.57 12.64 -13.34
C SER A 248 1.46 11.90 -12.35
N VAL A 249 1.14 10.65 -12.06
CA VAL A 249 1.85 9.80 -11.10
C VAL A 249 2.63 8.71 -11.84
N LYS A 250 3.89 8.52 -11.45
CA LYS A 250 4.66 7.30 -11.77
C LYS A 250 5.02 6.54 -10.51
N LEU A 251 5.04 5.22 -10.61
CA LEU A 251 5.55 4.30 -9.60
C LEU A 251 6.74 3.54 -10.19
N ASP A 252 7.90 3.61 -9.54
CA ASP A 252 9.16 2.99 -9.96
C ASP A 252 9.52 3.30 -11.44
N GLY A 253 9.29 4.55 -11.84
CA GLY A 253 9.52 5.06 -13.21
C GLY A 253 8.43 4.71 -14.24
N ARG A 254 7.43 3.89 -13.88
CA ARG A 254 6.32 3.51 -14.77
C ARG A 254 5.11 4.43 -14.56
N PRO A 255 4.43 4.93 -15.61
CA PRO A 255 3.18 5.67 -15.47
C PRO A 255 2.12 4.82 -14.74
N ALA A 256 1.47 5.42 -13.73
CA ALA A 256 0.52 4.73 -12.86
C ALA A 256 -0.90 5.35 -12.88
N GLY A 257 -1.03 6.65 -13.17
CA GLY A 257 -2.32 7.33 -13.28
C GLY A 257 -2.21 8.84 -13.06
N THR A 258 -3.31 9.46 -12.63
CA THR A 258 -3.35 10.86 -12.17
C THR A 258 -4.02 10.98 -10.81
N THR A 259 -3.66 11.99 -10.01
CA THR A 259 -4.20 12.20 -8.66
C THR A 259 -5.66 12.72 -8.68
N PRO A 260 -6.49 12.39 -7.67
CA PRO A 260 -6.25 11.42 -6.60
C PRO A 260 -6.25 9.98 -7.13
N LEU A 261 -5.24 9.20 -6.74
CA LEU A 261 -5.00 7.85 -7.26
C LEU A 261 -4.93 6.84 -6.10
N VAL A 262 -5.57 5.69 -6.27
CA VAL A 262 -5.37 4.51 -5.43
C VAL A 262 -4.79 3.40 -6.29
N LEU A 263 -3.73 2.76 -5.79
CA LEU A 263 -3.06 1.63 -6.43
C LEU A 263 -3.06 0.45 -5.47
N ASP A 264 -3.82 -0.58 -5.84
CA ASP A 264 -3.87 -1.87 -5.17
C ASP A 264 -2.75 -2.81 -5.62
N GLY A 265 -2.43 -3.79 -4.77
CA GLY A 265 -1.59 -4.93 -5.16
C GLY A 265 -0.10 -4.63 -5.35
N ILE A 266 0.40 -3.50 -4.82
CA ILE A 266 1.83 -3.18 -4.90
C ILE A 266 2.58 -4.06 -3.89
N LEU A 267 3.63 -4.74 -4.36
CA LEU A 267 4.50 -5.56 -3.50
C LEU A 267 5.03 -4.77 -2.30
N THR A 268 5.26 -5.41 -1.16
CA THR A 268 5.86 -4.72 0.00
C THR A 268 7.33 -4.39 -0.23
N GLY A 269 7.72 -3.12 -0.08
CA GLY A 269 9.08 -2.68 -0.34
C GLY A 269 9.27 -1.19 -0.11
N GLU A 270 10.44 -0.67 -0.52
CA GLU A 270 10.66 0.76 -0.72
C GLU A 270 10.38 1.06 -2.21
N HIS A 271 9.42 1.93 -2.49
CA HIS A 271 8.99 2.30 -3.84
C HIS A 271 9.23 3.78 -4.12
N ARG A 272 9.52 4.13 -5.36
CA ARG A 272 9.72 5.52 -5.78
C ARG A 272 8.47 6.07 -6.46
N VAL A 273 7.84 7.05 -5.84
CA VAL A 273 6.64 7.74 -6.34
C VAL A 273 7.05 9.09 -6.90
N GLU A 274 6.87 9.31 -8.19
CA GLU A 274 7.11 10.61 -8.85
C GLU A 274 5.76 11.25 -9.20
N LEU A 275 5.59 12.54 -8.89
CA LEU A 275 4.43 13.33 -9.29
C LEU A 275 4.88 14.48 -10.19
N SER A 276 4.18 14.68 -11.30
CA SER A 276 4.43 15.74 -12.28
C SER A 276 3.16 16.51 -12.59
N MET A 277 3.22 17.84 -12.54
CA MET A 277 2.12 18.71 -12.92
C MET A 277 2.68 19.99 -13.54
N PRO A 278 2.69 20.17 -14.87
CA PRO A 278 3.05 21.45 -15.46
C PRO A 278 2.09 22.58 -15.06
N PRO A 279 2.54 23.82 -14.84
CA PRO A 279 3.92 24.31 -14.98
C PRO A 279 4.78 24.17 -13.70
N TYR A 280 4.33 23.42 -12.70
CA TYR A 280 5.03 23.23 -11.43
C TYR A 280 6.21 22.25 -11.56
N PRO A 281 7.21 22.29 -10.65
CA PRO A 281 8.31 21.33 -10.64
C PRO A 281 7.86 19.88 -10.35
N ASP A 282 8.51 18.90 -11.00
CA ASP A 282 8.36 17.48 -10.67
C ASP A 282 8.91 17.17 -9.27
N VAL A 283 8.19 16.32 -8.51
CA VAL A 283 8.58 15.91 -7.16
C VAL A 283 8.66 14.39 -7.01
N SER A 284 9.52 13.91 -6.12
CA SER A 284 9.82 12.49 -5.95
C SER A 284 9.88 12.11 -4.47
N TYR A 285 9.21 11.02 -4.12
CA TYR A 285 9.17 10.45 -2.78
C TYR A 285 9.65 8.99 -2.81
N ASN A 286 10.40 8.58 -1.79
CA ASN A 286 10.61 7.17 -1.48
C ASN A 286 9.60 6.78 -0.39
N VAL A 287 8.83 5.73 -0.64
CA VAL A 287 7.68 5.34 0.16
C VAL A 287 7.78 3.86 0.50
N LYS A 288 7.74 3.55 1.80
CA LYS A 288 7.71 2.18 2.27
C LYS A 288 6.28 1.65 2.30
N ILE A 289 6.02 0.57 1.57
CA ILE A 289 4.74 -0.13 1.53
C ILE A 289 4.86 -1.41 2.37
N ALA A 290 3.99 -1.55 3.37
CA ALA A 290 3.88 -2.72 4.24
C ALA A 290 2.72 -3.64 3.79
N ALA A 291 2.72 -4.89 4.26
CA ALA A 291 1.68 -5.85 3.91
C ALA A 291 0.37 -5.44 4.56
N ASP A 292 -0.73 -5.53 3.79
CA ASP A 292 -2.09 -5.25 4.27
C ASP A 292 -2.29 -3.81 4.81
N ASP A 293 -1.40 -2.88 4.46
CA ASP A 293 -1.38 -1.49 4.91
C ASP A 293 -1.52 -0.50 3.73
N VAL A 294 -1.92 0.74 4.03
CA VAL A 294 -2.21 1.80 3.06
C VAL A 294 -1.20 2.94 3.21
N ALA A 295 -0.12 2.86 2.45
CA ALA A 295 0.84 3.95 2.32
C ALA A 295 0.18 5.17 1.66
N ARG A 296 0.59 6.39 2.06
CA ARG A 296 -0.02 7.64 1.60
C ARG A 296 1.03 8.67 1.20
N VAL A 297 0.87 9.24 0.00
CA VAL A 297 1.60 10.42 -0.48
C VAL A 297 0.62 11.56 -0.67
N ARG A 298 1.00 12.76 -0.23
CA ARG A 298 0.23 13.99 -0.45
C ARG A 298 1.19 15.11 -0.83
N HIS A 299 0.90 15.82 -1.92
CA HIS A 299 1.71 16.96 -2.37
C HIS A 299 0.85 18.19 -2.69
N GLY A 300 1.26 19.37 -2.20
CA GLY A 300 0.67 20.65 -2.58
C GLY A 300 1.58 21.36 -3.57
N PHE A 301 1.19 21.43 -4.83
CA PHE A 301 1.91 22.17 -5.86
C PHE A 301 1.65 23.67 -5.69
N VAL A 302 2.74 24.46 -5.60
CA VAL A 302 2.69 25.93 -5.48
C VAL A 302 3.49 26.52 -6.64
N PRO A 303 2.98 27.52 -7.38
CA PRO A 303 3.70 28.06 -8.53
C PRO A 303 4.97 28.77 -8.06
N GLU A 304 6.11 28.56 -8.71
CA GLU A 304 7.35 29.29 -8.38
C GLU A 304 7.32 30.75 -8.87
N THR A 305 6.46 31.04 -9.84
CA THR A 305 6.23 32.37 -10.45
C THR A 305 4.92 33.01 -9.97
N GLY A 306 4.78 34.32 -10.17
CA GLY A 306 3.49 35.03 -10.02
C GLY A 306 3.12 35.76 -11.31
N THR A 307 1.83 35.89 -11.59
CA THR A 307 1.35 36.54 -12.82
C THR A 307 1.31 38.06 -12.66
N LEU A 308 1.95 38.80 -13.55
CA LEU A 308 1.71 40.23 -13.72
C LEU A 308 0.73 40.45 -14.89
N VAL A 309 -0.34 41.20 -14.63
CA VAL A 309 -1.28 41.68 -15.66
C VAL A 309 -1.25 43.21 -15.66
N VAL A 310 -0.98 43.81 -16.82
CA VAL A 310 -0.97 45.27 -16.99
C VAL A 310 -1.83 45.65 -18.18
N GLY A 311 -2.84 46.49 -17.95
CA GLY A 311 -3.70 47.00 -19.01
C GLY A 311 -4.78 47.92 -18.45
N GLN A 312 -5.30 48.80 -19.30
CA GLN A 312 -6.53 49.53 -19.02
C GLN A 312 -7.71 48.77 -19.65
N PRO A 313 -8.94 48.85 -19.10
CA PRO A 313 -10.10 48.75 -19.96
C PRO A 313 -9.98 49.83 -21.04
N ALA A 314 -10.27 49.50 -22.29
CA ALA A 314 -10.18 50.47 -23.38
C ALA A 314 -11.05 51.70 -23.06
N ASP A 315 -10.50 52.90 -23.21
CA ASP A 315 -11.33 54.10 -23.23
C ASP A 315 -12.08 54.19 -24.57
N ASP A 316 -13.06 55.10 -24.65
CA ASP A 316 -13.92 55.28 -25.85
C ASP A 316 -13.17 55.79 -27.10
N LYS A 317 -11.83 55.82 -27.07
CA LYS A 317 -10.94 56.28 -28.15
C LYS A 317 -9.93 55.22 -28.59
N GLY A 318 -9.58 54.27 -27.72
CA GLY A 318 -8.70 53.15 -28.07
C GLY A 318 -7.24 53.56 -28.32
N ASP A 319 -6.76 54.64 -27.68
CA ASP A 319 -5.37 55.09 -27.82
C ASP A 319 -4.39 54.02 -27.30
N PRO A 320 -3.39 53.59 -28.09
CA PRO A 320 -2.44 52.57 -27.66
C PRO A 320 -1.52 53.12 -26.55
N ILE A 321 -1.44 52.37 -25.45
CA ILE A 321 -0.44 52.56 -24.39
C ILE A 321 0.76 51.65 -24.63
N GLU A 322 1.97 52.16 -24.43
CA GLU A 322 3.20 51.36 -24.44
C GLU A 322 3.50 50.88 -23.01
N ILE A 323 3.67 49.57 -22.82
CA ILE A 323 3.95 48.97 -21.51
C ILE A 323 5.42 48.56 -21.45
N PHE A 324 6.12 49.05 -20.43
CA PHE A 324 7.52 48.76 -20.13
C PHE A 324 7.64 48.04 -18.78
N ILE A 325 8.48 47.02 -18.72
CA ILE A 325 8.87 46.31 -17.50
C ILE A 325 10.38 46.41 -17.37
N ASN A 326 10.88 46.94 -16.25
CA ASN A 326 12.30 47.19 -16.00
C ASN A 326 12.98 47.93 -17.18
N ASN A 327 12.30 48.98 -17.67
CA ASN A 327 12.66 49.84 -18.81
C ASN A 327 12.68 49.16 -20.20
N GLN A 328 12.38 47.86 -20.32
CA GLN A 328 12.18 47.20 -21.62
C GLN A 328 10.71 47.27 -22.04
N LYS A 329 10.42 47.73 -23.27
CA LYS A 329 9.07 47.68 -23.84
C LYS A 329 8.68 46.20 -24.06
N VAL A 330 7.56 45.78 -23.47
CA VAL A 330 7.08 44.39 -23.52
C VAL A 330 5.78 44.21 -24.31
N ALA A 331 4.95 45.24 -24.39
CA ALA A 331 3.66 45.18 -25.08
C ALA A 331 3.13 46.56 -25.48
N GLU A 332 2.09 46.54 -26.30
CA GLU A 332 1.18 47.65 -26.53
C GLU A 332 -0.23 47.22 -26.05
N THR A 333 -0.95 48.13 -25.39
CA THR A 333 -2.31 47.96 -24.84
C THR A 333 -2.46 46.97 -23.67
N LEU A 334 -1.99 45.72 -23.79
CA LEU A 334 -2.18 44.67 -22.78
C LEU A 334 -0.92 43.80 -22.63
N TYR A 335 -0.49 43.58 -21.38
CA TYR A 335 0.57 42.64 -21.03
C TYR A 335 0.07 41.63 -19.98
N ARG A 336 0.38 40.35 -20.19
CA ARG A 336 0.23 39.29 -19.20
C ARG A 336 1.42 38.34 -19.31
N ALA A 337 2.12 38.13 -18.21
CA ALA A 337 3.21 37.16 -18.12
C ALA A 337 3.36 36.63 -16.70
N ASP A 338 3.84 35.39 -16.59
CA ASP A 338 4.28 34.82 -15.32
C ASP A 338 5.76 35.15 -15.10
N LEU A 339 6.05 35.78 -13.96
CA LEU A 339 7.35 36.36 -13.63
C LEU A 339 7.92 35.69 -12.37
N ALA A 340 9.25 35.64 -12.28
CA ALA A 340 9.92 35.17 -11.08
C ALA A 340 9.60 36.08 -9.87
N PRO A 341 9.70 35.60 -8.61
CA PRO A 341 9.46 36.44 -7.44
C PRO A 341 10.50 37.56 -7.33
N GLY A 342 10.06 38.80 -7.17
CA GLY A 342 10.95 39.97 -7.16
C GLY A 342 10.24 41.31 -7.32
N GLU A 343 11.01 42.41 -7.33
CA GLU A 343 10.51 43.74 -7.68
C GLU A 343 10.61 43.99 -9.20
N TYR A 344 9.52 44.49 -9.78
CA TYR A 344 9.42 44.91 -11.16
C TYR A 344 8.98 46.37 -11.23
N LEU A 345 9.72 47.19 -11.97
CA LEU A 345 9.35 48.56 -12.29
C LEU A 345 8.44 48.56 -13.52
N VAL A 346 7.17 48.85 -13.32
CA VAL A 346 6.18 48.96 -14.40
C VAL A 346 6.06 50.43 -14.79
N HIS A 347 6.38 50.76 -16.04
CA HIS A 347 6.23 52.09 -16.61
C HIS A 347 5.33 52.01 -17.85
N ILE A 348 4.33 52.90 -17.94
CA ILE A 348 3.28 52.87 -18.96
C ILE A 348 3.18 54.27 -19.56
N VAL A 349 3.25 54.35 -20.89
CA VAL A 349 3.30 55.61 -21.63
C VAL A 349 2.10 55.72 -22.58
N ARG A 350 1.32 56.80 -22.48
CA ARG A 350 0.28 57.14 -23.46
C ARG A 350 0.78 58.27 -24.37
N ARG A 351 0.52 58.16 -25.68
CA ARG A 351 0.72 59.28 -26.63
C ARG A 351 -0.14 60.47 -26.18
N GLY A 352 0.48 61.60 -25.87
CA GLY A 352 -0.18 62.75 -25.23
C GLY A 352 0.32 63.11 -23.83
N SER A 353 1.45 62.56 -23.40
CA SER A 353 2.25 63.00 -22.22
C SER A 353 1.77 62.57 -20.83
N ASN A 354 0.76 61.70 -20.72
CA ASN A 354 0.48 60.99 -19.46
C ASN A 354 1.34 59.73 -19.35
N THR A 355 2.11 59.61 -18.27
CA THR A 355 2.85 58.40 -17.89
C THR A 355 2.41 57.89 -16.52
N TYR A 356 2.52 56.59 -16.31
CA TYR A 356 2.29 55.94 -15.01
C TYR A 356 3.50 55.06 -14.69
N GLU A 357 4.10 55.26 -13.53
CA GLU A 357 5.24 54.47 -13.04
C GLU A 357 4.92 53.90 -11.65
N LYS A 358 5.11 52.59 -11.47
CA LYS A 358 4.90 51.91 -10.20
C LYS A 358 5.82 50.70 -10.06
N LYS A 359 6.47 50.58 -8.90
CA LYS A 359 7.09 49.32 -8.47
C LYS A 359 6.02 48.34 -8.02
N VAL A 360 6.13 47.10 -8.49
CA VAL A 360 5.31 45.95 -8.08
C VAL A 360 6.23 44.86 -7.53
N THR A 361 5.88 44.29 -6.38
CA THR A 361 6.47 43.03 -5.92
C THR A 361 5.61 41.89 -6.46
N ILE A 362 6.21 40.94 -7.17
CA ILE A 362 5.59 39.68 -7.56
C ILE A 362 6.00 38.60 -6.56
N ARG A 363 5.04 37.77 -6.14
CA ARG A 363 5.24 36.62 -5.23
C ARG A 363 4.80 35.31 -5.91
N PRO A 364 5.31 34.15 -5.46
CA PRO A 364 4.90 32.86 -6.00
C PRO A 364 3.38 32.66 -5.86
N GLY A 365 2.69 32.35 -6.95
CA GLY A 365 1.23 32.18 -7.01
C GLY A 365 0.38 33.46 -6.93
N GLU A 366 0.97 34.65 -6.72
CA GLU A 366 0.22 35.91 -6.68
C GLU A 366 -0.09 36.40 -8.10
N THR A 367 -1.34 36.83 -8.37
CA THR A 367 -1.68 37.60 -9.58
C THR A 367 -1.80 39.07 -9.20
N VAL A 368 -0.90 39.91 -9.72
CA VAL A 368 -1.00 41.37 -9.56
C VAL A 368 -1.59 41.98 -10.83
N GLU A 369 -2.76 42.60 -10.71
CA GLU A 369 -3.32 43.43 -11.77
C GLU A 369 -2.96 44.92 -11.55
N LEU A 370 -2.46 45.56 -12.60
CA LEU A 370 -2.34 47.02 -12.69
C LEU A 370 -3.32 47.57 -13.72
N ARG A 371 -4.27 48.37 -13.24
CA ARG A 371 -5.25 49.12 -14.03
C ARG A 371 -5.07 50.63 -13.75
N PRO A 372 -4.22 51.34 -14.51
CA PRO A 372 -4.01 52.78 -14.30
C PRO A 372 -5.26 53.58 -14.66
N ALA A 373 -5.62 54.54 -13.82
CA ALA A 373 -6.50 55.64 -14.21
C ALA A 373 -5.62 56.76 -14.79
N LEU A 374 -5.52 56.85 -16.12
CA LEU A 374 -4.76 57.91 -16.81
C LEU A 374 -5.60 59.19 -16.98
N GLU A 375 -6.28 59.61 -15.92
CA GLU A 375 -7.04 60.87 -15.90
C GLU A 375 -6.07 62.07 -15.99
N GLY A 376 -6.45 63.08 -16.78
CA GLY A 376 -5.55 64.17 -17.15
C GLY A 376 -5.82 65.46 -16.37
N GLY A 377 -4.77 66.04 -15.78
CA GLY A 377 -4.77 67.43 -15.36
C GLY A 377 -4.02 67.74 -14.07
N LEU A 378 -2.77 68.20 -14.20
CA LEU A 378 -2.01 69.01 -13.22
C LEU A 378 -1.91 68.49 -11.77
N SER A 379 -0.67 68.18 -11.36
CA SER A 379 -0.23 68.35 -9.97
C SER A 379 1.05 69.16 -9.94
N LEU A 380 1.03 70.26 -9.20
CA LEU A 380 2.22 71.07 -8.90
C LEU A 380 2.92 70.54 -7.66
N MET A 381 4.18 70.95 -7.49
CA MET A 381 5.06 70.58 -6.37
C MET A 381 4.52 71.04 -5.00
N PRO A 382 4.94 70.39 -3.89
CA PRO A 382 4.23 70.47 -2.61
C PRO A 382 4.36 71.83 -1.90
N GLY A 383 3.29 72.24 -1.21
CA GLY A 383 3.27 73.40 -0.32
C GLY A 383 2.80 73.02 1.09
N GLN A 384 3.57 73.38 2.11
CA GLN A 384 3.12 73.32 3.51
C GLN A 384 2.26 74.55 3.84
N VAL A 385 1.12 74.34 4.50
CA VAL A 385 0.50 75.34 5.38
C VAL A 385 0.05 74.60 6.65
N ALA A 386 0.22 75.21 7.82
CA ALA A 386 -0.02 74.57 9.10
C ALA A 386 -1.24 75.14 9.83
N GLY A 387 -2.04 74.24 10.41
CA GLY A 387 -2.81 74.40 11.65
C GLY A 387 -3.92 75.46 11.74
N GLN A 388 -5.14 75.01 12.08
CA GLN A 388 -5.77 75.39 13.35
C GLN A 388 -6.97 74.48 13.71
N GLU A 389 -7.02 74.03 14.97
CA GLU A 389 -8.20 73.54 15.70
C GLU A 389 -9.07 74.74 16.15
N PRO A 390 -10.39 74.61 16.47
CA PRO A 390 -11.04 73.57 17.29
C PRO A 390 -12.27 72.90 16.57
N ASP A 391 -13.23 72.17 17.17
CA ASP A 391 -13.67 72.06 18.58
C ASP A 391 -14.32 70.69 18.94
N TYR A 392 -14.95 70.60 20.12
CA TYR A 392 -15.02 69.41 20.96
C TYR A 392 -16.45 68.92 21.30
N ARG A 393 -16.78 67.68 20.88
CA ARG A 393 -17.64 66.68 21.59
C ARG A 393 -19.16 66.93 21.80
N PRO A 394 -19.95 65.94 22.32
CA PRO A 394 -19.82 64.47 22.23
C PRO A 394 -21.14 63.67 22.01
N GLY A 395 -20.97 62.40 21.60
CA GLY A 395 -21.91 61.28 21.78
C GLY A 395 -21.45 60.12 20.88
N GLY A 396 -21.13 58.91 21.32
CA GLY A 396 -21.67 58.11 22.43
C GLY A 396 -22.64 57.09 21.82
N PHE A 397 -22.38 55.78 21.73
CA PHE A 397 -21.61 54.89 22.61
C PHE A 397 -20.61 53.97 21.89
N THR A 398 -19.65 53.45 22.65
CA THR A 398 -18.88 52.23 22.33
C THR A 398 -19.36 51.06 23.19
N LEU A 399 -19.39 49.85 22.63
CA LEU A 399 -19.28 48.61 23.39
C LEU A 399 -18.17 47.76 22.76
N ALA A 400 -17.21 47.35 23.58
CA ALA A 400 -16.14 46.44 23.21
C ALA A 400 -16.23 45.19 24.07
N LEU A 401 -16.14 44.01 23.44
CA LEU A 401 -15.87 42.74 24.11
C LEU A 401 -14.92 41.95 23.23
N GLY A 402 -13.71 41.71 23.73
CA GLY A 402 -12.78 40.74 23.17
C GLY A 402 -12.90 39.42 23.94
N ALA A 403 -12.85 38.30 23.22
CA ALA A 403 -12.74 36.98 23.82
C ALA A 403 -11.81 36.10 22.96
N LEU A 404 -10.89 35.39 23.60
CA LEU A 404 -10.10 34.33 22.98
C LEU A 404 -10.99 33.09 22.80
N ALA A 405 -10.99 32.51 21.61
CA ALA A 405 -11.59 31.20 21.34
C ALA A 405 -10.68 30.41 20.39
N LEU A 406 -10.56 29.10 20.62
CA LEU A 406 -9.73 28.20 19.82
C LEU A 406 -10.40 27.98 18.45
N GLY A 407 -9.61 28.08 17.38
CA GLY A 407 -10.11 28.01 16.01
C GLY A 407 -10.52 26.61 15.57
N PHE A 408 -11.79 26.24 15.80
CA PHE A 408 -12.47 25.24 14.98
C PHE A 408 -13.04 25.90 13.73
N GLY A 409 -12.45 25.64 12.57
CA GLY A 409 -12.96 26.11 11.29
C GLY A 409 -14.19 25.31 10.86
N ILE A 410 -15.36 25.95 10.83
CA ILE A 410 -16.56 25.41 10.21
C ILE A 410 -16.48 25.68 8.70
N PHE A 411 -16.37 24.64 7.89
CA PHE A 411 -16.61 24.74 6.45
C PHE A 411 -18.11 24.84 6.20
N LEU A 412 -18.51 25.81 5.38
CA LEU A 412 -19.84 25.89 4.77
C LEU A 412 -19.71 25.53 3.30
N GLU A 413 -20.22 24.37 2.93
CA GLU A 413 -20.17 23.85 1.56
C GLU A 413 -21.44 24.30 0.81
N PHE A 414 -21.27 25.00 -0.33
CA PHE A 414 -22.34 25.72 -1.00
C PHE A 414 -22.69 25.07 -2.35
N GLU A 415 -23.46 23.98 -2.31
CA GLU A 415 -23.74 23.15 -3.48
C GLU A 415 -24.85 23.75 -4.37
N ALA A 416 -24.46 24.60 -5.32
CA ALA A 416 -25.37 25.33 -6.20
C ALA A 416 -25.81 24.51 -7.44
N GLN A 417 -26.74 23.58 -7.25
CA GLN A 417 -27.33 22.80 -8.35
C GLN A 417 -28.18 23.69 -9.28
N ARG A 418 -27.68 23.93 -10.50
CA ARG A 418 -28.47 24.53 -11.60
C ARG A 418 -29.24 23.44 -12.34
N HIS A 419 -30.55 23.39 -12.15
CA HIS A 419 -31.43 22.64 -13.06
C HIS A 419 -31.45 23.28 -14.44
N TYR A 420 -31.23 22.46 -15.48
CA TYR A 420 -31.46 22.79 -16.89
C TYR A 420 -32.62 21.94 -17.39
N ASP A 421 -33.84 22.47 -17.33
CA ASP A 421 -35.02 21.81 -17.88
C ASP A 421 -35.21 22.25 -19.34
N ASN A 422 -35.23 21.27 -20.25
CA ASN A 422 -35.33 21.53 -21.69
C ASN A 422 -36.79 21.85 -22.09
N ALA A 423 -37.02 23.05 -22.63
CA ALA A 423 -38.31 23.42 -23.19
C ALA A 423 -38.52 22.77 -24.57
N ALA A 424 -39.58 21.98 -24.73
CA ALA A 424 -39.96 21.37 -26.00
C ALA A 424 -41.48 21.39 -26.22
N GLY A 425 -41.93 22.35 -27.02
CA GLY A 425 -43.16 22.28 -27.83
C GLY A 425 -44.52 22.20 -27.13
N MET A 426 -45.28 23.30 -27.19
CA MET A 426 -46.72 23.22 -27.47
C MET A 426 -47.12 24.46 -28.30
N THR A 427 -48.09 24.31 -29.20
CA THR A 427 -48.52 25.34 -30.16
C THR A 427 -49.80 26.07 -29.71
N SER A 428 -50.18 27.08 -30.48
CA SER A 428 -51.51 27.73 -30.60
C SER A 428 -52.73 26.84 -30.24
N ASP A 429 -53.87 27.39 -29.81
CA ASP A 429 -54.44 28.70 -30.18
C ASP A 429 -55.53 29.21 -29.19
N ASP A 430 -56.16 30.34 -29.54
CA ASP A 430 -57.54 30.77 -29.27
C ASP A 430 -57.96 31.47 -27.94
N SER A 431 -58.33 32.75 -28.15
CA SER A 431 -59.46 33.59 -27.64
C SER A 431 -60.00 33.63 -26.18
N ASP A 432 -60.14 34.90 -25.75
CA ASP A 432 -61.22 35.54 -24.96
C ASP A 432 -61.63 35.14 -23.51
N ARG A 433 -61.41 36.13 -22.63
CA ARG A 433 -62.34 36.73 -21.64
C ARG A 433 -62.43 36.25 -20.17
N ASP A 434 -62.43 37.29 -19.32
CA ASP A 434 -63.16 37.50 -18.06
C ASP A 434 -63.06 36.45 -16.94
N GLY A 435 -62.39 36.80 -15.83
CA GLY A 435 -62.27 35.92 -14.65
C GLY A 435 -61.39 36.48 -13.52
N GLU A 436 -61.98 37.31 -12.66
CA GLU A 436 -61.43 37.79 -11.38
C GLU A 436 -60.94 36.66 -10.45
N GLU A 437 -59.69 36.73 -9.95
CA GLU A 437 -59.43 36.45 -8.54
C GLU A 437 -58.09 37.03 -8.02
N ARG A 438 -57.99 37.20 -6.69
CA ARG A 438 -56.81 37.70 -5.99
C ARG A 438 -56.00 36.55 -5.40
N ASN A 439 -54.67 36.63 -5.45
CA ASN A 439 -53.84 35.96 -4.44
C ASN A 439 -52.51 36.68 -4.22
N GLY A 440 -52.24 37.07 -2.98
CA GLY A 440 -50.92 37.49 -2.50
C GLY A 440 -50.60 36.71 -1.24
N LEU A 441 -49.53 35.92 -1.25
CA LEU A 441 -49.21 34.99 -0.18
C LEU A 441 -47.79 35.20 0.35
N TYR A 442 -47.67 35.40 1.67
CA TYR A 442 -46.39 35.41 2.37
C TYR A 442 -45.78 34.00 2.37
N SER A 443 -44.48 33.87 2.07
CA SER A 443 -43.69 32.73 2.52
C SER A 443 -43.05 33.02 3.88
N ARG A 444 -42.84 31.99 4.68
CA ARG A 444 -42.56 32.11 6.13
C ARG A 444 -41.28 31.34 6.47
N ILE A 445 -40.22 32.06 6.83
CA ILE A 445 -38.92 31.46 7.18
C ILE A 445 -39.06 30.73 8.52
N GLY A 446 -38.99 29.40 8.50
CA GLY A 446 -38.98 28.55 9.69
C GLY A 446 -37.57 28.03 9.98
N GLY A 447 -36.82 28.73 10.83
CA GLY A 447 -35.53 28.27 11.32
C GLY A 447 -35.69 27.29 12.49
N GLY A 448 -35.20 26.05 12.33
CA GLY A 448 -35.16 25.06 13.41
C GLY A 448 -33.75 24.91 13.98
N ILE A 449 -33.58 25.14 15.29
CA ILE A 449 -32.34 24.87 16.01
C ILE A 449 -32.54 23.56 16.79
N SER A 450 -31.60 22.61 16.66
CA SER A 450 -31.51 21.44 17.53
C SER A 450 -30.21 21.48 18.34
N MET A 451 -30.33 21.30 19.65
CA MET A 451 -29.19 21.13 20.57
C MET A 451 -29.19 19.69 21.09
N GLY A 452 -28.04 19.02 21.00
CA GLY A 452 -27.79 17.73 21.64
C GLY A 452 -26.69 17.83 22.67
N LEU A 453 -27.03 17.65 23.95
CA LEU A 453 -26.05 17.39 25.01
C LEU A 453 -25.74 15.90 25.05
N GLY A 454 -24.45 15.55 25.16
CA GLY A 454 -23.97 14.17 24.99
C GLY A 454 -23.74 13.40 26.29
N SER A 455 -23.44 12.11 26.13
CA SER A 455 -22.95 11.20 27.17
C SER A 455 -22.07 10.13 26.52
N ALA A 456 -21.04 9.64 27.22
CA ALA A 456 -20.00 8.78 26.63
C ALA A 456 -20.11 7.30 27.04
N ALA A 457 -19.96 6.38 26.07
CA ALA A 457 -19.72 4.96 26.32
C ALA A 457 -19.04 4.23 25.13
N VAL A 458 -17.78 3.82 25.34
CA VAL A 458 -17.23 2.45 25.18
C VAL A 458 -17.81 1.52 24.07
N ILE A 459 -16.92 1.15 23.12
CA ILE A 459 -16.87 -0.09 22.29
C ILE A 459 -18.09 -0.42 21.39
N ALA A 460 -17.88 -0.32 20.07
CA ALA A 460 -18.03 -1.42 19.10
C ALA A 460 -17.42 -1.03 17.74
N GLY A 461 -16.86 -1.98 16.99
CA GLY A 461 -16.40 -1.75 15.61
C GLY A 461 -17.53 -1.96 14.61
N THR A 462 -17.93 -0.92 13.90
CA THR A 462 -19.05 -0.97 12.93
C THR A 462 -18.55 -1.06 11.50
N VAL A 463 -18.77 -2.20 10.83
CA VAL A 463 -18.51 -2.36 9.39
C VAL A 463 -19.59 -1.60 8.60
N LEU A 464 -19.20 -0.55 7.89
CA LEU A 464 -20.13 0.27 7.10
C LEU A 464 -20.37 -0.35 5.72
N LEU A 465 -21.28 -1.33 5.65
CA LEU A 465 -21.75 -1.88 4.37
C LEU A 465 -22.67 -0.87 3.65
N ILE A 466 -22.12 -0.16 2.68
CA ILE A 466 -22.88 0.70 1.78
C ILE A 466 -23.60 -0.18 0.75
N LEU A 467 -24.93 -0.27 0.86
CA LEU A 467 -25.80 -0.91 -0.13
C LEU A 467 -26.59 0.16 -0.92
N PRO A 468 -26.83 -0.04 -2.22
CA PRO A 468 -27.64 0.88 -3.02
C PRO A 468 -29.13 0.87 -2.59
N PRO A 469 -29.88 1.95 -2.86
CA PRO A 469 -31.23 2.14 -2.31
C PRO A 469 -32.29 1.24 -2.97
N ALA A 470 -32.50 0.05 -2.40
CA ALA A 470 -33.66 -0.80 -2.70
C ALA A 470 -34.95 -0.22 -2.06
N LYS A 471 -36.03 -0.15 -2.84
CA LYS A 471 -37.34 0.31 -2.33
C LYS A 471 -38.02 -0.80 -1.53
N ASN A 472 -38.41 -0.47 -0.29
CA ASN A 472 -39.23 -1.27 0.63
C ASN A 472 -38.58 -2.57 1.16
N ILE A 473 -38.03 -2.51 2.37
CA ILE A 473 -37.71 -3.69 3.19
C ILE A 473 -38.78 -3.82 4.28
N ALA A 474 -39.40 -5.00 4.39
CA ALA A 474 -40.28 -5.35 5.50
C ALA A 474 -39.54 -6.26 6.50
N ILE A 475 -39.67 -5.95 7.80
CA ILE A 475 -39.02 -6.70 8.88
C ILE A 475 -40.11 -7.20 9.85
N THR A 476 -40.14 -8.50 10.09
CA THR A 476 -41.05 -9.14 11.05
C THR A 476 -40.24 -10.03 12.01
N PRO A 477 -40.37 -9.85 13.35
CA PRO A 477 -39.69 -10.71 14.31
C PRO A 477 -40.34 -12.09 14.40
N GLU A 478 -39.52 -13.13 14.47
CA GLU A 478 -39.92 -14.53 14.64
C GLU A 478 -39.12 -15.11 15.83
N TYR A 479 -39.78 -15.77 16.79
CA TYR A 479 -39.17 -16.17 18.06
C TYR A 479 -39.00 -17.70 18.15
N ASP A 480 -37.75 -18.17 18.09
CA ASP A 480 -37.40 -19.59 18.24
C ASP A 480 -37.23 -19.96 19.72
N ALA A 481 -38.27 -20.59 20.28
CA ALA A 481 -38.27 -21.08 21.65
C ALA A 481 -37.23 -22.18 21.94
N GLY A 482 -36.66 -22.82 20.90
CA GLY A 482 -35.64 -23.86 21.05
C GLY A 482 -34.21 -23.35 21.23
N ARG A 483 -33.95 -22.05 21.00
CA ARG A 483 -32.59 -21.47 21.00
C ARG A 483 -32.40 -20.22 21.87
N GLN A 484 -33.46 -19.67 22.44
CA GLN A 484 -33.45 -18.41 23.23
C GLN A 484 -32.71 -17.24 22.54
N GLN A 485 -32.82 -17.14 21.21
CA GLN A 485 -32.26 -16.05 20.42
C GLN A 485 -33.32 -15.51 19.47
N ALA A 486 -33.49 -14.18 19.42
CA ALA A 486 -34.33 -13.53 18.42
C ALA A 486 -33.57 -13.42 17.10
N MET A 487 -34.15 -13.89 16.00
CA MET A 487 -33.57 -13.78 14.66
C MET A 487 -34.37 -12.82 13.79
N LEU A 488 -33.65 -11.99 13.03
CA LEU A 488 -34.23 -11.06 12.06
C LEU A 488 -34.12 -11.66 10.65
N ARG A 489 -35.24 -12.11 10.10
CA ARG A 489 -35.33 -12.57 8.71
C ARG A 489 -35.57 -11.40 7.76
N LEU A 490 -34.52 -11.03 7.00
CA LEU A 490 -34.64 -10.16 5.85
C LEU A 490 -35.16 -10.96 4.65
N LYS A 491 -36.36 -10.61 4.16
CA LYS A 491 -36.80 -10.97 2.80
C LYS A 491 -36.63 -9.77 1.89
N ALA A 492 -35.61 -9.81 1.03
CA ALA A 492 -35.63 -9.05 -0.21
C ALA A 492 -36.46 -9.81 -1.25
N ALA A 493 -37.36 -9.12 -1.94
CA ALA A 493 -37.80 -9.54 -3.25
C ALA A 493 -36.83 -8.97 -4.29
N PHE A 494 -36.45 -9.78 -5.28
CA PHE A 494 -35.72 -9.35 -6.47
C PHE A 494 -36.71 -8.93 -7.56
#